data_AF-A0AAV8WFS8-F1
#
_entry.id   AF-A0AAV8WFS8-F1
#
_cell.length_a   1.000
_cell.length_b   1.000
_cell.length_c   1.000
_cell.angle_alpha   90.00
_cell.angle_beta   90.00
_cell.angle_gamma   90.00
#
_symmetry.space_group_name_H-M   'P 1'
#
loop_
_entity.id
_entity.type
_entity.pdbx_description
1 polymer ?
#
loop_
_entity_poly.entity_id
_entity_poly.type
_entity_poly.pdbx_seq_one_letter_code
_entity_poly.pdbx_strand_id
1 'polypeptide(L)'
;MVPAISLAYEEAESDIMKRPPRNPQTDKLVNDRLISMSYGQIGMIQASAGFFVYFVIMAENGFLPMSLFGIRKEWDSKAVNDLSDSYGQEWTYRDRKALEFTCHTAFFISIVIVQWTDLIICKTRRNSLLHQGMTNWALNFGLVFETALAAFLSYTPGMDKGLRMYPLNAPGDSMTFELVNITLGENEKNKQSSVMEYRRYRIYF
;
A
#
# COMPACT_ATOMS: atom_id res chain seq x y z
N MET A 1 4.63 -10.24 5.76
CA MET A 1 5.73 -11.23 5.74
C MET A 1 5.34 -12.54 5.07
N VAL A 2 4.31 -13.24 5.55
CA VAL A 2 3.71 -14.42 4.89
C VAL A 2 3.41 -14.20 3.40
N PRO A 3 2.89 -13.03 2.96
CA PRO A 3 2.57 -12.79 1.56
C PRO A 3 3.81 -12.73 0.63
N ALA A 4 4.98 -12.35 1.14
CA ALA A 4 6.21 -12.36 0.35
C ALA A 4 6.76 -13.79 0.17
N ILE A 5 6.59 -14.64 1.18
CA ILE A 5 7.04 -16.04 1.14
C ILE A 5 6.15 -16.85 0.18
N SER A 6 4.86 -16.54 0.11
CA SER A 6 3.92 -17.26 -0.76
C SER A 6 4.21 -17.07 -2.25
N LEU A 7 4.83 -15.95 -2.65
CA LEU A 7 5.29 -15.73 -4.03
C LEU A 7 6.37 -16.73 -4.47
N ALA A 8 7.10 -17.36 -3.54
CA ALA A 8 8.07 -18.39 -3.88
C ALA A 8 7.43 -19.70 -4.39
N TYR A 9 6.14 -19.91 -4.11
CA TYR A 9 5.36 -21.08 -4.57
C TYR A 9 4.70 -20.86 -5.93
N GLU A 10 4.96 -19.73 -6.59
CA GLU A 10 4.34 -19.40 -7.87
C GLU A 10 4.95 -20.22 -9.02
N GLU A 11 4.08 -20.74 -9.90
CA GLU A 11 4.51 -21.50 -11.08
C GLU A 11 5.08 -20.59 -12.18
N ALA A 12 5.83 -21.19 -13.10
CA ALA A 12 6.44 -20.46 -14.20
C ALA A 12 5.37 -19.89 -15.17
N GLU A 13 5.41 -18.58 -15.42
CA GLU A 13 4.51 -17.87 -16.36
C GLU A 13 4.63 -18.31 -17.84
N SER A 14 5.74 -18.95 -18.20
CA SER A 14 6.03 -19.40 -19.56
C SER A 14 6.99 -20.56 -19.53
N ASP A 15 7.14 -21.26 -20.66
CA ASP A 15 8.06 -22.39 -20.79
C ASP A 15 9.52 -21.96 -20.58
N ILE A 16 9.98 -22.06 -19.34
CA ILE A 16 11.34 -21.67 -18.92
C ILE A 16 12.39 -22.62 -19.50
N MET A 17 12.02 -23.86 -19.81
CA MET A 17 12.94 -24.89 -20.29
C MET A 17 13.31 -24.69 -21.76
N LYS A 18 12.54 -23.89 -22.49
CA LYS A 18 12.87 -23.46 -23.87
C LYS A 18 13.78 -22.24 -23.95
N ARG A 19 14.08 -21.59 -22.82
CA ARG A 19 14.88 -20.35 -22.78
C ARG A 19 16.36 -20.66 -22.52
N PRO A 20 17.31 -19.97 -23.18
CA PRO A 20 18.73 -20.13 -22.87
C PRO A 20 19.08 -19.72 -21.43
N PRO A 21 20.17 -20.26 -20.86
CA PRO A 21 20.63 -19.91 -19.51
C PRO A 21 20.89 -18.41 -19.36
N ARG A 22 20.58 -17.87 -18.17
CA ARG A 22 20.75 -16.46 -17.82
C ARG A 22 22.22 -16.02 -17.91
N ASN A 23 22.49 -14.85 -18.49
CA ASN A 23 23.83 -14.25 -18.47
C ASN A 23 24.04 -13.45 -17.16
N PRO A 24 25.03 -13.79 -16.32
CA PRO A 24 25.23 -13.15 -15.02
C PRO A 24 25.66 -11.68 -15.09
N GLN A 25 26.24 -11.23 -16.20
CA GLN A 25 26.75 -9.85 -16.34
C GLN A 25 25.64 -8.87 -16.75
N THR A 26 24.72 -9.32 -17.60
CA THR A 26 23.65 -8.46 -18.17
C THR A 26 22.29 -8.67 -17.48
N ASP A 27 21.92 -9.92 -17.17
CA ASP A 27 20.61 -10.26 -16.59
C ASP A 27 20.69 -10.32 -15.05
N LYS A 28 20.86 -9.16 -14.42
CA LYS A 28 20.88 -9.01 -12.96
C LYS A 28 19.53 -9.37 -12.34
N LEU A 29 19.54 -9.87 -11.10
CA LEU A 29 18.32 -10.22 -10.36
C LEU A 29 17.49 -8.97 -10.03
N VAL A 30 18.17 -7.91 -9.61
CA VAL A 30 17.62 -6.57 -9.43
C VAL A 30 18.21 -5.68 -10.51
N ASN A 31 17.34 -5.12 -11.35
CA ASN A 31 17.70 -4.24 -12.44
C ASN A 31 17.11 -2.84 -12.17
N ASP A 32 17.68 -1.81 -12.78
CA ASP A 32 17.25 -0.42 -12.59
C ASP A 32 15.80 -0.22 -13.05
N ARG A 33 15.36 -0.98 -14.06
CA ARG A 33 13.94 -1.03 -14.49
C ARG A 33 13.02 -1.53 -13.39
N LEU A 34 13.46 -2.53 -12.61
CA LEU A 34 12.68 -3.05 -11.48
C LEU A 34 12.58 -1.97 -10.40
N ILE A 35 13.71 -1.37 -10.03
CA ILE A 35 13.78 -0.30 -9.02
C ILE A 35 12.90 0.90 -9.43
N SER A 36 12.99 1.33 -10.69
CA SER A 36 12.19 2.45 -11.21
C SER A 36 10.70 2.16 -11.19
N MET A 37 10.27 0.92 -11.47
CA MET A 37 8.86 0.55 -11.44
C MET A 37 8.35 0.44 -10.00
N SER A 38 9.06 -0.27 -9.13
CA SER A 38 8.60 -0.52 -7.76
C SER A 38 8.70 0.73 -6.89
N TYR A 39 9.85 1.40 -6.84
CA TYR A 39 9.99 2.60 -6.01
C TYR A 39 9.44 3.86 -6.68
N GLY A 40 9.67 4.01 -7.99
CA GLY A 40 9.34 5.26 -8.69
C GLY A 40 7.86 5.41 -9.03
N GLN A 41 7.18 4.32 -9.39
CA GLN A 41 5.78 4.35 -9.80
C GLN A 41 4.87 3.81 -8.69
N ILE A 42 4.99 2.52 -8.41
CA ILE A 42 4.08 1.84 -7.49
C ILE A 42 4.21 2.45 -6.09
N GLY A 43 5.41 2.49 -5.51
CA GLY A 43 5.66 3.02 -4.17
C GLY A 43 5.22 4.47 -3.98
N MET A 44 5.36 5.33 -4.99
CA MET A 44 4.89 6.72 -4.93
C MET A 44 3.36 6.81 -4.87
N ILE A 45 2.66 5.97 -5.66
CA ILE A 45 1.20 5.87 -5.60
C ILE A 45 0.77 5.39 -4.21
N GLN A 46 1.41 4.35 -3.68
CA GLN A 46 1.13 3.80 -2.35
C GLN A 46 1.36 4.83 -1.23
N ALA A 47 2.47 5.58 -1.28
CA ALA A 47 2.77 6.62 -0.31
C ALA A 47 1.72 7.74 -0.37
N SER A 48 1.34 8.17 -1.57
CA SER A 48 0.32 9.20 -1.75
C SER A 48 -1.05 8.77 -1.21
N ALA A 49 -1.43 7.50 -1.40
CA ALA A 49 -2.64 6.92 -0.83
C ALA A 49 -2.67 6.98 0.70
N GLY A 50 -1.58 6.57 1.36
CA GLY A 50 -1.48 6.64 2.82
C GLY A 50 -1.58 8.08 3.34
N PHE A 51 -0.85 9.02 2.73
CA PHE A 51 -0.92 10.43 3.11
C PHE A 51 -2.30 11.03 2.87
N PHE A 52 -2.98 10.60 1.80
CA PHE A 52 -4.32 11.04 1.52
C PHE A 52 -5.31 10.63 2.62
N VAL A 53 -5.29 9.36 3.06
CA VAL A 53 -6.12 8.88 4.19
C VAL A 53 -5.82 9.67 5.47
N TYR A 54 -4.55 9.95 5.74
CA TYR A 54 -4.14 10.79 6.88
C TYR A 54 -4.79 12.18 6.83
N PHE A 55 -4.73 12.85 5.67
CA PHE A 55 -5.32 14.18 5.51
C PHE A 55 -6.84 14.17 5.61
N VAL A 56 -7.52 13.14 5.10
CA VAL A 56 -8.98 13.01 5.20
C VAL A 56 -9.41 12.90 6.66
N ILE A 57 -8.79 12.01 7.44
CA ILE A 57 -9.16 11.82 8.86
C ILE A 57 -8.89 13.09 9.66
N MET A 58 -7.77 13.77 9.41
CA MET A 58 -7.48 15.05 10.04
C MET A 58 -8.51 16.13 9.67
N ALA A 59 -8.90 16.21 8.38
CA ALA A 59 -9.88 17.19 7.91
C ALA A 59 -11.29 16.94 8.47
N GLU A 60 -11.71 15.67 8.58
CA GLU A 60 -12.98 15.28 9.21
C GLU A 60 -13.04 15.66 10.69
N ASN A 61 -11.88 15.68 11.36
CA ASN A 61 -11.74 16.10 12.77
C ASN A 61 -11.38 17.59 12.93
N GLY A 62 -11.46 18.40 11.86
CA GLY A 62 -11.28 19.86 11.94
C GLY A 62 -9.91 20.42 11.62
N PHE A 63 -8.92 19.56 11.36
CA PHE A 63 -7.58 19.96 10.94
C PHE A 63 -7.46 19.88 9.42
N LEU A 64 -7.71 21.00 8.74
CA LEU A 64 -7.57 21.07 7.28
C LEU A 64 -6.11 20.83 6.84
N PRO A 65 -5.87 20.26 5.65
CA PRO A 65 -4.52 19.99 5.14
C PRO A 65 -3.61 21.23 5.11
N MET A 66 -4.17 22.41 4.82
CA MET A 66 -3.42 23.66 4.78
C MET A 66 -2.98 24.15 6.16
N SER A 67 -3.80 23.95 7.19
CA SER A 67 -3.47 24.35 8.56
C SER A 67 -2.52 23.38 9.25
N LEU A 68 -2.36 22.16 8.74
CA LEU A 68 -1.42 21.16 9.27
C LEU A 68 0.05 21.50 9.04
N PHE A 69 0.35 22.39 8.09
CA PHE A 69 1.73 22.79 7.83
C PHE A 69 2.25 23.71 8.94
N GLY A 70 3.30 23.27 9.64
CA GLY A 70 4.01 24.09 10.64
C GLY A 70 3.52 23.93 12.08
N ILE A 71 2.38 23.28 12.33
CA ILE A 71 1.81 23.13 13.68
C ILE A 71 2.54 22.14 14.58
N ARG A 72 3.52 21.39 14.06
CA ARG A 72 4.19 20.30 14.79
C ARG A 72 4.73 20.71 16.16
N LYS A 73 5.31 21.91 16.29
CA LYS A 73 5.87 22.40 17.56
C LYS A 73 4.79 22.55 18.64
N GLU A 74 3.64 23.09 18.26
CA GLU A 74 2.48 23.28 19.13
C GLU A 74 1.73 21.95 19.35
N TRP A 75 1.70 21.11 18.32
CA TRP A 75 1.13 19.77 18.35
C TRP A 75 1.82 18.86 19.39
N ASP A 76 3.15 18.88 19.43
CA ASP A 76 3.95 18.06 20.35
C ASP A 76 4.11 18.67 21.75
N SER A 77 3.77 19.95 21.92
CA SER A 77 3.88 20.63 23.22
C SER A 77 2.78 20.18 24.18
N LYS A 78 3.19 19.61 25.32
CA LYS A 78 2.29 19.24 26.43
C LYS A 78 1.73 20.44 27.21
N ALA A 79 2.35 21.62 27.04
CA ALA A 79 1.97 22.83 27.76
C ALA A 79 0.75 23.51 27.12
N VAL A 80 0.53 23.29 25.82
CA VAL A 80 -0.61 23.85 25.07
C VAL A 80 -1.80 22.90 25.22
N ASN A 81 -2.93 23.37 25.73
CA ASN A 81 -4.16 22.56 25.85
C ASN A 81 -5.36 23.19 25.14
N ASP A 82 -5.11 24.27 24.41
CA ASP A 82 -6.02 25.21 23.79
C ASP A 82 -5.67 25.38 22.31
N LEU A 83 -5.17 24.33 21.65
CA LEU A 83 -4.84 24.40 20.23
C LEU A 83 -6.12 24.53 19.41
N SER A 84 -6.29 25.65 18.72
CA SER A 84 -7.44 25.91 17.87
C SER A 84 -7.36 25.14 16.56
N ASP A 85 -8.44 24.45 16.19
CA ASP A 85 -8.60 23.84 14.87
C ASP A 85 -9.11 24.86 13.82
N SER A 86 -9.36 24.41 12.58
CA SER A 86 -9.87 25.28 11.51
C SER A 86 -11.34 25.70 11.70
N TYR A 87 -12.07 25.03 12.58
CA TYR A 87 -13.47 25.33 12.91
C TYR A 87 -13.62 26.15 14.19
N GLY A 88 -12.52 26.50 14.86
CA GLY A 88 -12.49 27.28 16.10
C GLY A 88 -12.72 26.47 17.38
N GLN A 89 -12.57 25.15 17.35
CA GLN A 89 -12.60 24.29 18.54
C GLN A 89 -11.22 24.22 19.18
N GLU A 90 -11.18 24.18 20.51
CA GLU A 90 -9.95 24.04 21.29
C GLU A 90 -9.68 22.57 21.61
N TRP A 91 -8.46 22.11 21.35
CA TRP A 91 -8.07 20.72 21.52
C TRP A 91 -7.02 20.52 22.61
N THR A 92 -7.35 19.67 23.59
CA THR A 92 -6.41 19.29 24.65
C THR A 92 -5.26 18.43 24.10
N TYR A 93 -4.11 18.40 24.79
CA TYR A 93 -2.99 17.55 24.36
C TYR A 93 -3.38 16.06 24.25
N ARG A 94 -4.27 15.57 25.11
CA ARG A 94 -4.69 14.17 25.10
C ARG A 94 -5.52 13.84 23.87
N ASP A 95 -6.46 14.69 23.51
CA ASP A 95 -7.37 14.46 22.38
C ASP A 95 -6.62 14.56 21.05
N ARG A 96 -5.70 15.51 20.93
CA ARG A 96 -4.81 15.62 19.75
C ARG A 96 -3.96 14.38 19.55
N LYS A 97 -3.37 13.87 20.64
CA LYS A 97 -2.57 12.65 20.57
C LYS A 97 -3.43 11.42 20.29
N ALA A 98 -4.64 11.34 20.82
CA ALA A 98 -5.58 10.28 20.44
C ALA A 98 -5.89 10.32 18.94
N LEU A 99 -6.18 11.51 18.39
CA LEU A 99 -6.40 11.70 16.95
C LEU A 99 -5.18 11.32 16.11
N GLU A 100 -3.97 11.72 16.52
CA GLU A 100 -2.71 11.34 15.85
C GLU A 100 -2.53 9.81 15.81
N PHE A 101 -2.79 9.13 16.92
CA PHE A 101 -2.70 7.67 16.98
C PHE A 101 -3.78 6.97 16.14
N THR A 102 -4.99 7.52 16.07
CA THR A 102 -6.02 7.07 15.11
C THR A 102 -5.53 7.21 13.67
N CYS A 103 -4.89 8.33 13.33
CA CYS A 103 -4.32 8.55 11.99
C CYS A 103 -3.18 7.56 11.67
N HIS A 104 -2.31 7.25 12.62
CA HIS A 104 -1.28 6.22 12.44
C HIS A 104 -1.88 4.84 12.17
N THR A 105 -2.97 4.51 12.88
CA THR A 105 -3.68 3.24 12.70
C THR A 105 -4.32 3.17 11.32
N ALA A 106 -4.94 4.25 10.87
CA ALA A 106 -5.54 4.32 9.54
C ALA A 106 -4.50 4.25 8.42
N PHE A 107 -3.36 4.93 8.59
CA PHE A 107 -2.24 4.85 7.65
C PHE A 107 -1.69 3.42 7.57
N PHE A 108 -1.60 2.73 8.71
CA PHE A 108 -1.19 1.32 8.75
C PHE A 108 -2.18 0.40 8.00
N ILE A 109 -3.49 0.56 8.23
CA ILE A 109 -4.52 -0.21 7.52
C ILE A 109 -4.45 0.08 6.01
N SER A 110 -4.27 1.34 5.63
CA SER A 110 -4.12 1.74 4.23
C SER A 110 -2.93 1.03 3.57
N ILE A 111 -1.77 0.96 4.24
CA ILE A 111 -0.62 0.19 3.76
C ILE A 111 -1.02 -1.28 3.57
N VAL A 112 -1.68 -1.91 4.54
CA VAL A 112 -2.05 -3.33 4.45
C VAL A 112 -2.94 -3.60 3.23
N ILE A 113 -3.94 -2.75 2.96
CA ILE A 113 -4.82 -2.91 1.79
C ILE A 113 -4.03 -2.78 0.49
N VAL A 114 -3.14 -1.79 0.44
CA VAL A 114 -2.29 -1.55 -0.72
C VAL A 114 -1.29 -2.70 -0.95
N GLN A 115 -0.82 -3.36 0.10
CA GLN A 115 0.04 -4.55 0.00
C GLN A 115 -0.66 -5.71 -0.71
N TRP A 116 -1.99 -5.87 -0.56
CA TRP A 116 -2.72 -6.90 -1.32
C TRP A 116 -2.62 -6.65 -2.82
N THR A 117 -2.70 -5.38 -3.21
CA THR A 117 -2.58 -4.98 -4.61
C THR A 117 -1.18 -5.22 -5.13
N ASP A 118 -0.17 -4.84 -4.35
CA ASP A 118 1.23 -5.07 -4.72
C ASP A 118 1.55 -6.55 -4.89
N LEU A 119 0.99 -7.40 -4.01
CA LEU A 119 1.15 -8.84 -4.10
C LEU A 119 0.47 -9.41 -5.35
N ILE A 120 -0.75 -8.97 -5.66
CA ILE A 120 -1.45 -9.38 -6.89
C ILE A 120 -0.62 -8.94 -8.11
N ILE A 121 -0.07 -7.74 -8.10
CA ILE A 121 0.79 -7.22 -9.16
C ILE A 121 2.07 -8.06 -9.32
N CYS A 122 2.74 -8.36 -8.21
CA CYS A 122 4.00 -9.11 -8.19
C CYS A 122 3.85 -10.58 -8.58
N LYS A 123 2.63 -11.14 -8.50
CA LYS A 123 2.32 -12.51 -8.92
C LYS A 123 2.69 -12.77 -10.38
N THR A 124 2.52 -11.77 -11.25
CA THR A 124 2.78 -11.90 -12.68
C THR A 124 3.65 -10.76 -13.18
N ARG A 125 4.75 -11.08 -13.86
CA ARG A 125 5.66 -10.10 -14.45
C ARG A 125 5.30 -9.75 -15.89
N ARG A 126 4.70 -10.68 -16.64
CA ARG A 126 4.37 -10.48 -18.07
C ARG A 126 2.94 -10.86 -18.42
N ASN A 127 2.41 -11.92 -17.83
CA ASN A 127 1.05 -12.34 -18.12
C ASN A 127 0.02 -11.45 -17.41
N SER A 128 -1.15 -11.27 -18.04
CA SER A 128 -2.29 -10.61 -17.39
C SER A 128 -2.87 -11.52 -16.32
N LEU A 129 -3.36 -10.93 -15.23
CA LEU A 129 -3.92 -11.67 -14.09
C LEU A 129 -5.11 -12.55 -14.48
N LEU A 130 -5.89 -12.11 -15.48
CA LEU A 130 -7.06 -12.84 -15.98
C LEU A 130 -6.67 -14.13 -16.72
N HIS A 131 -5.49 -14.18 -17.32
CA HIS A 131 -5.02 -15.37 -18.06
C HIS A 131 -4.34 -16.38 -17.13
N GLN A 132 -3.64 -15.91 -16.09
CA GLN A 132 -2.91 -16.75 -15.14
C GLN A 132 -3.82 -17.38 -14.07
N GLY A 133 -4.84 -16.64 -13.59
CA GLY A 133 -5.73 -17.07 -12.51
C GLY A 133 -5.08 -17.07 -11.11
N MET A 134 -5.88 -17.32 -10.06
CA MET A 134 -5.45 -17.35 -8.64
C MET A 134 -5.38 -18.78 -8.08
N THR A 135 -4.60 -19.65 -8.70
CA THR A 135 -4.48 -21.08 -8.33
C THR A 135 -3.54 -21.33 -7.13
N ASN A 136 -2.68 -20.39 -6.79
CA ASN A 136 -1.70 -20.54 -5.69
C ASN A 136 -2.40 -20.43 -4.32
N TRP A 137 -2.61 -21.57 -3.66
CA TRP A 137 -3.24 -21.63 -2.34
C TRP A 137 -2.43 -20.92 -1.24
N ALA A 138 -1.10 -20.99 -1.29
CA ALA A 138 -0.25 -20.32 -0.31
C ALA A 138 -0.38 -18.78 -0.41
N LEU A 139 -0.59 -18.26 -1.63
CA LEU A 139 -0.82 -16.83 -1.87
C LEU A 139 -2.18 -16.39 -1.32
N ASN A 140 -3.23 -17.17 -1.59
CA ASN A 140 -4.58 -16.90 -1.06
C ASN A 140 -4.59 -16.96 0.48
N PHE A 141 -3.89 -17.94 1.08
CA PHE A 141 -3.71 -18.03 2.53
C PHE A 141 -2.95 -16.80 3.08
N GLY A 142 -1.89 -16.37 2.41
CA GLY A 142 -1.11 -15.20 2.80
C GLY A 142 -1.95 -13.92 2.85
N LEU A 143 -2.81 -13.69 1.86
CA LEU A 143 -3.74 -12.57 1.84
C LEU A 143 -4.72 -12.62 3.02
N VAL A 144 -5.40 -13.75 3.22
CA VAL A 144 -6.37 -13.92 4.31
C VAL A 144 -5.71 -13.75 5.68
N PHE A 145 -4.52 -14.32 5.88
CA PHE A 145 -3.77 -14.20 7.12
C PHE A 145 -3.38 -12.74 7.40
N GLU A 146 -2.96 -12.00 6.39
CA GLU A 146 -2.61 -10.59 6.52
C GLU A 146 -3.84 -9.74 6.86
N THR A 147 -4.98 -9.96 6.20
CA THR A 147 -6.26 -9.32 6.56
C THR A 147 -6.65 -9.62 8.01
N ALA A 148 -6.57 -10.89 8.40
CA ALA A 148 -6.95 -11.33 9.73
C ALA A 148 -6.03 -10.73 10.81
N LEU A 149 -4.73 -10.64 10.53
CA LEU A 149 -3.77 -10.01 11.45
C LEU A 149 -4.00 -8.51 11.54
N ALA A 150 -4.28 -7.81 10.44
CA ALA A 150 -4.61 -6.39 10.47
C ALA A 150 -5.92 -6.11 11.20
N ALA A 151 -6.95 -6.93 11.00
CA ALA A 151 -8.21 -6.84 11.74
C ALA A 151 -8.00 -7.15 13.23
N PHE A 152 -7.25 -8.20 13.56
CA PHE A 152 -6.89 -8.51 14.94
C PHE A 152 -6.15 -7.34 15.59
N LEU A 153 -5.16 -6.76 14.90
CA LEU A 153 -4.45 -5.60 15.40
C LEU A 153 -5.40 -4.38 15.59
N SER A 154 -6.27 -4.09 14.63
CA SER A 154 -7.14 -2.91 14.73
C SER A 154 -8.24 -3.02 15.78
N TYR A 155 -8.76 -4.23 16.04
CA TYR A 155 -9.99 -4.42 16.84
C TYR A 155 -9.77 -5.09 18.19
N THR A 156 -8.56 -5.57 18.51
CA THR A 156 -8.33 -6.22 19.81
C THR A 156 -8.19 -5.18 20.93
N PRO A 157 -9.07 -5.20 21.95
CA PRO A 157 -9.01 -4.25 23.06
C PRO A 157 -7.73 -4.47 23.89
N GLY A 158 -6.98 -3.39 24.17
CA GLY A 158 -5.69 -3.43 24.89
C GLY A 158 -4.49 -3.00 24.05
N MET A 159 -4.65 -2.90 22.72
CA MET A 159 -3.61 -2.36 21.82
C MET A 159 -3.49 -0.84 21.83
N ASP A 160 -4.48 -0.15 22.39
CA ASP A 160 -4.42 1.28 22.73
C ASP A 160 -3.26 1.58 23.69
N LYS A 161 -2.96 0.66 24.62
CA LYS A 161 -1.87 0.81 25.61
C LYS A 161 -0.53 0.27 25.12
N GLY A 162 -0.53 -0.80 24.32
CA GLY A 162 0.68 -1.46 23.83
C GLY A 162 1.27 -0.78 22.58
N LEU A 163 0.45 -0.64 21.53
CA LEU A 163 0.87 -0.14 20.21
C LEU A 163 0.31 1.26 19.89
N ARG A 164 -0.53 1.81 20.78
CA ARG A 164 -1.24 3.08 20.59
C ARG A 164 -2.06 3.07 19.31
N MET A 165 -2.84 2.00 19.12
CA MET A 165 -3.79 1.90 18.02
C MET A 165 -5.20 2.13 18.54
N TYR A 166 -5.95 2.99 17.87
CA TYR A 166 -7.32 3.35 18.24
C TYR A 166 -8.31 2.81 17.18
N PRO A 167 -9.49 2.34 17.61
CA PRO A 167 -10.49 1.79 16.69
C PRO A 167 -11.02 2.90 15.77
N LEU A 168 -11.12 2.59 14.48
CA LEU A 168 -11.63 3.47 13.44
C LEU A 168 -13.13 3.22 13.22
N ASN A 169 -13.93 4.29 13.25
CA ASN A 169 -15.30 4.29 12.75
C ASN A 169 -15.23 4.61 11.24
N ALA A 170 -15.20 3.58 10.39
CA ALA A 170 -14.82 3.69 8.98
C ALA A 170 -15.63 4.70 8.14
N PRO A 171 -14.94 5.45 7.26
CA PRO A 171 -15.27 5.41 5.84
C PRO A 171 -14.05 5.18 4.91
N GLY A 172 -12.86 4.87 5.46
CA GLY A 172 -11.62 4.74 4.69
C GLY A 172 -11.58 3.55 3.71
N ASP A 173 -12.31 2.47 3.99
CA ASP A 173 -12.24 1.23 3.21
C ASP A 173 -12.57 1.44 1.73
N SER A 174 -13.63 2.19 1.42
CA SER A 174 -14.09 2.43 0.05
C SER A 174 -13.06 3.16 -0.82
N MET A 175 -12.31 4.10 -0.23
CA MET A 175 -11.36 4.92 -0.97
C MET A 175 -10.03 4.20 -1.20
N THR A 176 -9.60 3.37 -0.25
CA THR A 176 -8.50 2.44 -0.48
C THR A 176 -8.82 1.42 -1.57
N PHE A 177 -10.06 0.89 -1.63
CA PHE A 177 -10.47 -0.01 -2.71
C PHE A 177 -10.44 0.65 -4.09
N GLU A 178 -10.75 1.94 -4.20
CA GLU A 178 -10.68 2.66 -5.46
C GLU A 178 -9.21 2.85 -5.93
N LEU A 179 -8.30 3.09 -5.00
CA LEU A 179 -6.86 3.17 -5.28
C LEU A 179 -6.24 1.81 -5.63
N VAL A 180 -6.75 0.73 -5.05
CA VAL A 180 -6.44 -0.64 -5.49
C VAL A 180 -6.80 -0.82 -6.96
N ASN A 181 -8.00 -0.42 -7.36
CA ASN A 181 -8.46 -0.54 -8.75
C ASN A 181 -7.61 0.29 -9.73
N ILE A 182 -7.22 1.52 -9.33
CA ILE A 182 -6.34 2.38 -10.13
C ILE A 182 -4.96 1.73 -10.32
N THR A 183 -4.36 1.23 -9.23
CA THR A 183 -3.01 0.64 -9.27
C THR A 183 -3.01 -0.65 -10.10
N LEU A 184 -4.04 -1.49 -9.98
CA LEU A 184 -4.22 -2.68 -10.82
C LEU A 184 -4.40 -2.31 -12.29
N GLY A 185 -5.23 -1.31 -12.58
CA GLY A 185 -5.46 -0.83 -13.94
C GLY A 185 -4.19 -0.28 -14.60
N GLU A 186 -3.39 0.48 -13.86
CA GLU A 186 -2.11 1.02 -14.36
C GLU A 186 -1.10 -0.09 -14.63
N ASN A 187 -1.06 -1.13 -13.77
CA ASN A 187 -0.18 -2.28 -13.96
C ASN A 187 -0.52 -3.10 -15.20
N GLU A 188 -1.81 -3.37 -15.44
CA GLU A 188 -2.28 -4.09 -16.63
C GLU A 188 -1.95 -3.33 -17.92
N LYS A 189 -2.11 -1.99 -17.93
CA LYS A 189 -1.69 -1.14 -19.08
C LYS A 189 -0.18 -1.23 -19.34
N ASN A 190 0.64 -1.21 -18.28
CA ASN A 190 2.10 -1.33 -18.39
C ASN A 190 2.55 -2.71 -18.91
N LYS A 191 1.86 -3.78 -18.48
CA LYS A 191 2.08 -5.15 -19.00
C LYS A 191 1.71 -5.24 -20.49
N GLN A 192 0.56 -4.71 -20.88
CA GLN A 192 0.14 -4.67 -22.29
C GLN A 192 1.12 -3.89 -23.18
N SER A 193 1.61 -2.74 -22.71
CA SER A 193 2.60 -1.93 -23.42
C SER A 193 3.94 -2.67 -23.59
N SER A 194 4.41 -3.33 -22.54
CA SER A 194 5.65 -4.12 -22.56
C SER A 194 5.54 -5.34 -23.48
N VAL A 195 4.39 -6.02 -23.51
CA VAL A 195 4.13 -7.15 -24.41
C VAL A 195 4.04 -6.69 -25.87
N MET A 196 3.42 -5.53 -26.13
CA MET A 196 3.36 -4.92 -27.46
C MET A 196 4.75 -4.51 -27.96
N GLU A 197 5.60 -3.96 -27.10
CA GLU A 197 6.98 -3.63 -27.44
C GLU A 197 7.80 -4.90 -27.73
N TYR A 198 7.67 -5.93 -26.91
CA TYR A 198 8.34 -7.22 -27.13
C TYR A 198 7.89 -7.91 -28.43
N ARG A 199 6.59 -7.84 -28.76
CA ARG A 199 6.06 -8.33 -30.05
C ARG A 199 6.58 -7.49 -31.23
N ARG A 200 6.70 -6.17 -31.07
CA ARG A 200 7.30 -5.28 -32.07
C ARG A 200 8.75 -5.68 -32.36
N TYR A 201 9.57 -5.93 -31.34
CA TYR A 201 10.96 -6.39 -31.53
C TYR A 201 11.08 -7.79 -32.16
N ARG A 202 10.10 -8.67 -31.99
CA ARG A 202 10.09 -10.01 -32.58
C ARG A 202 9.65 -10.04 -34.06
N ILE A 203 9.10 -8.94 -34.60
CA ILE A 203 8.75 -8.82 -36.03
C ILE A 203 9.96 -8.34 -36.86
N TYR A 204 10.99 -7.78 -36.21
CA TYR A 204 12.22 -7.32 -36.87
C TYR A 204 13.38 -8.35 -36.84
N PHE A 205 13.11 -9.60 -36.49
CA PHE A 205 14.05 -10.73 -36.54
C PHE A 205 13.41 -11.97 -37.15
#